data_AF-A0A9W6UKE8-F1
#
_entry.id   AF-A0A9W6UKE8-F1
#
_cell.length_a   1.000
_cell.length_b   1.000
_cell.length_c   1.000
_cell.angle_alpha   90.00
_cell.angle_beta   90.00
_cell.angle_gamma   90.00
#
_symmetry.space_group_name_H-M   'P 1'
#
loop_
_entity.id
_entity.type
_entity.pdbx_description
1 polymer ?
#
loop_
_entity_poly.entity_id
_entity_poly.type
_entity_poly.pdbx_seq_one_letter_code
_entity_poly.pdbx_strand_id
1 'polypeptide(L)'
;MSKNAVALRTTAWAACLVTLVAGCATVPTGGPPFSGRGDDAAGQVDTFTRLLPAGPQPGVDEKTLVRGFLKDMGSFEEDYKAARLYMTSDEQVVWKPSSQVLVYEEDDVALDVETGDDGESAKVRMRAAQVATIGTDGQYVAAGEGESVDTVFDLVQVEEGWRISDLPDELLLSRRAVDRVYRPLNLYYFNRDESTLVPDPVFLPVQPTSDVTEQLSRMLARMLVDGPTDWLAPAVHSAFPEGTRADVSYDSGRVTVALSPEADGVDAEARWGMSAQLVWTLRQLPEIQELILSIDGDESELAGEGSENLQANSETWSGVNPSGTNGQLRSYFMREGVLWSLDSNQQEARTEGAPGTGATPLELHAVSLAEDRVAGIAPGGNSVQVASLNEGSEYTTVLDGADYASLSWDGYGNLWVLEDPSDARAEGEALDDTEPGDPPVEEERRPAADSRSARIWLLPDGGDPVEVDIPELRSQQVTKLQVSRDGTRVAILTEVGGEGRVSVGRIVYDESGVSAQGFLPLASDIDNVTDLSWRGADQLAVLGQKARGALQAYLVPINGSADSTSAGVSAGSDMTSIAAGPGQPLLSGTEEDYIFMSSDRLMWRKVADGTNPVYPG
;
A
#
# COMPACT_ATOMS: atom_id res chain seq x y z
N MET A 1 -9.73 -30.88 -91.03
CA MET A 1 -8.50 -31.69 -90.99
C MET A 1 -7.37 -30.84 -90.41
N SER A 2 -6.74 -31.34 -89.35
CA SER A 2 -5.35 -31.11 -88.93
C SER A 2 -4.87 -29.70 -88.51
N LYS A 3 -4.66 -29.59 -87.19
CA LYS A 3 -3.44 -29.10 -86.51
C LYS A 3 -2.96 -27.67 -86.81
N ASN A 4 -3.09 -26.77 -85.85
CA ASN A 4 -2.02 -26.51 -84.88
C ASN A 4 -2.50 -25.55 -83.78
N ALA A 5 -2.23 -25.98 -82.56
CA ALA A 5 -2.52 -25.29 -81.32
C ALA A 5 -1.25 -24.62 -80.80
N VAL A 6 -1.48 -23.69 -79.87
CA VAL A 6 -0.53 -23.21 -78.85
C VAL A 6 0.50 -22.17 -79.32
N ALA A 7 0.25 -20.91 -78.95
CA ALA A 7 1.13 -20.10 -78.08
C ALA A 7 0.99 -18.60 -78.40
N LEU A 8 -0.13 -17.98 -78.05
CA LEU A 8 -0.20 -16.52 -77.94
C LEU A 8 -1.26 -16.13 -76.91
N ARG A 9 -1.01 -16.49 -75.65
CA ARG A 9 -1.75 -16.01 -74.46
C ARG A 9 -0.82 -16.06 -73.24
N THR A 10 0.25 -15.28 -73.30
CA THR A 10 1.13 -14.96 -72.16
C THR A 10 1.29 -13.44 -72.11
N THR A 11 0.18 -12.74 -71.96
CA THR A 11 0.11 -11.28 -71.70
C THR A 11 -1.15 -10.99 -70.86
N ALA A 12 -1.33 -11.75 -69.78
CA ALA A 12 -2.36 -11.48 -68.76
C ALA A 12 -1.98 -12.03 -67.36
N TRP A 13 -0.68 -12.22 -67.09
CA TRP A 13 -0.15 -12.69 -65.80
C TRP A 13 1.05 -11.84 -65.33
N ALA A 14 1.14 -10.59 -65.79
CA ALA A 14 2.17 -9.63 -65.38
C ALA A 14 1.57 -8.36 -64.75
N ALA A 15 0.32 -8.43 -64.27
CA ALA A 15 -0.37 -7.33 -63.59
C ALA A 15 -0.95 -7.72 -62.20
N CYS A 16 -0.62 -8.91 -61.68
CA CYS A 16 -1.02 -9.34 -60.33
C CYS A 16 0.17 -9.74 -59.43
N LEU A 17 1.41 -9.38 -59.77
CA LEU A 17 2.60 -9.81 -59.02
C LEU A 17 3.60 -8.68 -58.67
N VAL A 18 3.16 -7.42 -58.61
CA VAL A 18 4.01 -6.27 -58.20
C VAL A 18 3.28 -5.28 -57.26
N THR A 19 2.27 -5.73 -56.50
CA THR A 19 1.67 -4.93 -55.42
C THR A 19 1.63 -5.69 -54.09
N LEU A 20 2.67 -6.50 -53.85
CA LEU A 20 3.03 -6.99 -52.53
C LEU A 20 4.39 -6.39 -52.18
N VAL A 21 4.51 -5.85 -50.96
CA VAL A 21 5.68 -5.21 -50.35
C VAL A 21 5.78 -3.69 -50.55
N ALA A 22 4.83 -2.95 -49.96
CA ALA A 22 5.07 -1.65 -49.36
C ALA A 22 4.01 -1.38 -48.27
N GLY A 23 3.94 -2.29 -47.29
CA GLY A 23 3.23 -2.07 -46.04
C GLY A 23 4.25 -2.04 -44.92
N CYS A 24 5.02 -0.96 -44.80
CA CYS A 24 5.74 -0.69 -43.57
C CYS A 24 4.69 -0.28 -42.53
N ALA A 25 4.16 -1.24 -41.79
CA ALA A 25 3.55 -0.93 -40.50
C ALA A 25 4.72 -0.51 -39.58
N THR A 26 4.93 0.79 -39.46
CA THR A 26 5.75 1.37 -38.39
C THR A 26 5.02 1.08 -37.08
N VAL A 27 5.44 0.03 -36.37
CA VAL A 27 5.10 -0.16 -34.97
C VAL A 27 5.74 1.01 -34.21
N PRO A 28 4.97 1.87 -33.50
CA PRO A 28 5.55 2.84 -32.59
C PRO A 28 6.38 2.06 -31.56
N THR A 29 7.70 2.19 -31.63
CA THR A 29 8.65 1.55 -30.70
C THR A 29 9.02 2.47 -29.54
N GLY A 30 8.12 3.41 -29.23
CA GLY A 30 8.27 4.36 -28.14
C GLY A 30 6.89 4.73 -27.60
N GLY A 31 6.32 3.82 -26.82
CA GLY A 31 5.40 4.19 -25.76
C GLY A 31 6.17 4.12 -24.43
N PRO A 32 5.92 5.01 -23.46
CA PRO A 32 6.48 4.85 -22.12
C PRO A 32 6.15 3.44 -21.60
N PRO A 33 7.09 2.76 -20.92
CA PRO A 33 6.81 1.46 -20.36
C PRO A 33 5.63 1.58 -19.40
N PHE A 34 4.62 0.74 -19.59
CA PHE A 34 3.68 0.44 -18.53
C PHE A 34 4.51 -0.06 -17.36
N SER A 35 4.55 0.69 -16.26
CA SER A 35 4.80 0.08 -14.97
C SER A 35 3.60 -0.81 -14.69
N GLY A 36 3.64 -2.00 -15.26
CA GLY A 36 2.77 -3.09 -14.88
C GLY A 36 2.88 -3.22 -13.37
N ARG A 37 1.73 -3.07 -12.70
CA ARG A 37 1.39 -3.84 -11.50
C ARG A 37 1.98 -5.21 -11.74
N GLY A 38 3.13 -5.50 -11.13
CA GLY A 38 3.96 -6.55 -11.68
C GLY A 38 3.14 -7.83 -11.74
N ASP A 39 3.14 -8.43 -12.94
CA ASP A 39 2.48 -9.68 -13.27
C ASP A 39 2.66 -10.67 -12.12
N ASP A 40 1.62 -10.78 -11.30
CA ASP A 40 1.17 -11.92 -10.49
C ASP A 40 -0.20 -11.59 -9.85
N ALA A 41 -1.05 -10.86 -10.59
CA ALA A 41 -2.48 -10.71 -10.29
C ALA A 41 -3.35 -10.50 -11.55
N ALA A 42 -2.74 -10.10 -12.67
CA ALA A 42 -3.41 -9.99 -13.98
C ALA A 42 -2.79 -11.01 -14.94
N GLY A 43 -3.27 -12.26 -14.92
CA GLY A 43 -2.73 -13.32 -15.77
C GLY A 43 -3.17 -14.74 -15.41
N GLN A 44 -3.74 -14.90 -14.22
CA GLN A 44 -4.62 -15.99 -13.91
C GLN A 44 -5.94 -15.36 -13.45
N VAL A 45 -6.92 -15.26 -14.37
CA VAL A 45 -8.24 -15.78 -13.97
C VAL A 45 -7.96 -17.24 -13.73
N ASP A 46 -7.41 -17.51 -12.55
CA ASP A 46 -7.04 -18.85 -12.15
C ASP A 46 -8.32 -19.61 -12.29
N THR A 47 -8.25 -20.73 -13.01
CA THR A 47 -9.41 -21.56 -13.22
C THR A 47 -9.88 -21.91 -11.82
N PHE A 48 -10.89 -21.17 -11.31
CA PHE A 48 -11.35 -21.32 -9.95
C PHE A 48 -11.82 -22.75 -9.88
N THR A 49 -10.97 -23.60 -9.31
CA THR A 49 -11.26 -25.00 -9.23
C THR A 49 -12.31 -25.08 -8.15
N ARG A 50 -13.56 -25.18 -8.59
CA ARG A 50 -14.71 -25.30 -7.72
C ARG A 50 -14.53 -26.56 -6.89
N LEU A 51 -13.98 -26.38 -5.70
CA LEU A 51 -13.92 -27.41 -4.68
C LEU A 51 -15.36 -27.58 -4.21
N LEU A 52 -16.01 -28.64 -4.67
CA LEU A 52 -17.27 -29.10 -4.09
C LEU A 52 -16.93 -29.76 -2.75
N PRO A 53 -17.29 -29.14 -1.62
CA PRO A 53 -17.04 -29.74 -0.32
C PRO A 53 -17.90 -30.99 -0.18
N ALA A 54 -17.29 -32.09 0.27
CA ALA A 54 -17.96 -33.37 0.41
C ALA A 54 -18.81 -33.46 1.70
N GLY A 55 -18.77 -32.43 2.56
CA GLY A 55 -19.33 -32.45 3.90
C GLY A 55 -18.61 -33.43 4.83
N PRO A 56 -19.12 -33.61 6.07
CA PRO A 56 -18.52 -34.53 7.04
C PRO A 56 -18.61 -35.97 6.54
N GLN A 57 -17.48 -36.68 6.57
CA GLN A 57 -17.47 -38.10 6.24
C GLN A 57 -18.18 -38.92 7.34
N PRO A 58 -18.86 -40.02 7.00
CA PRO A 58 -19.52 -40.85 8.01
C PRO A 58 -18.53 -41.36 9.06
N GLY A 59 -18.87 -41.18 10.35
CA GLY A 59 -18.09 -41.70 11.48
C GLY A 59 -16.80 -40.95 11.80
N VAL A 60 -16.62 -39.71 11.33
CA VAL A 60 -15.52 -38.84 11.78
C VAL A 60 -15.66 -38.51 13.28
N ASP A 61 -14.53 -38.33 13.95
CA ASP A 61 -14.48 -37.87 15.34
C ASP A 61 -14.71 -36.35 15.46
N GLU A 62 -14.85 -35.87 16.68
CA GLU A 62 -15.15 -34.48 17.04
C GLU A 62 -14.11 -33.51 16.45
N LYS A 63 -12.81 -33.85 16.56
CA LYS A 63 -11.73 -33.00 16.03
C LYS A 63 -11.77 -32.93 14.51
N THR A 64 -11.98 -34.07 13.85
CA THR A 64 -12.02 -34.14 12.38
C THR A 64 -13.25 -33.42 11.83
N LEU A 65 -14.39 -33.47 12.55
CA LEU A 65 -15.58 -32.69 12.22
C LEU A 65 -15.26 -31.19 12.21
N VAL A 66 -14.70 -30.66 13.31
CA VAL A 66 -14.36 -29.22 13.42
C VAL A 66 -13.33 -28.80 12.39
N ARG A 67 -12.30 -29.61 12.12
CA ARG A 67 -11.33 -29.31 11.04
C ARG A 67 -11.98 -29.25 9.66
N GLY A 68 -12.91 -30.17 9.37
CA GLY A 68 -13.67 -30.15 8.12
C GLY A 68 -14.53 -28.90 8.00
N PHE A 69 -15.22 -28.54 9.09
CA PHE A 69 -16.00 -27.29 9.17
C PHE A 69 -15.14 -26.06 8.89
N LEU A 70 -14.03 -25.88 9.62
CA LEU A 70 -13.11 -24.74 9.45
C LEU A 70 -12.56 -24.62 8.03
N LYS A 71 -12.29 -25.75 7.36
CA LYS A 71 -11.85 -25.78 5.96
C LYS A 71 -12.95 -25.31 5.00
N ASP A 72 -14.19 -25.73 5.26
CA ASP A 72 -15.34 -25.46 4.40
C ASP A 72 -16.01 -24.10 4.70
N MET A 73 -15.65 -23.42 5.80
CA MET A 73 -16.04 -22.02 6.09
C MET A 73 -15.61 -21.03 5.00
N GLY A 74 -14.51 -21.30 4.29
CA GLY A 74 -14.05 -20.48 3.17
C GLY A 74 -14.87 -20.64 1.89
N SER A 75 -15.96 -21.42 1.90
CA SER A 75 -16.88 -21.58 0.77
C SER A 75 -18.14 -20.74 0.99
N PHE A 76 -18.18 -19.57 0.34
CA PHE A 76 -19.30 -18.62 0.42
C PHE A 76 -20.53 -18.99 -0.42
N GLU A 77 -20.47 -20.09 -1.17
CA GLU A 77 -21.55 -20.50 -2.09
C GLU A 77 -22.83 -20.83 -1.31
N GLU A 78 -23.97 -20.40 -1.88
CA GLU A 78 -25.32 -20.72 -1.36
C GLU A 78 -25.45 -20.45 0.15
N ASP A 79 -24.93 -19.31 0.62
CA ASP A 79 -24.91 -18.92 2.03
C ASP A 79 -24.21 -19.94 2.93
N TYR A 80 -22.92 -20.21 2.62
CA TYR A 80 -22.07 -21.12 3.37
C TYR A 80 -22.60 -22.55 3.46
N LYS A 81 -23.31 -23.01 2.42
CA LYS A 81 -23.95 -24.34 2.38
C LYS A 81 -22.99 -25.47 2.75
N ALA A 82 -21.74 -25.35 2.33
CA ALA A 82 -20.66 -26.27 2.66
C ALA A 82 -20.46 -26.44 4.17
N ALA A 83 -20.22 -25.34 4.88
CA ALA A 83 -20.00 -25.30 6.32
C ALA A 83 -21.25 -25.73 7.09
N ARG A 84 -22.44 -25.35 6.59
CA ARG A 84 -23.73 -25.75 7.18
C ARG A 84 -23.91 -27.28 7.23
N LEU A 85 -23.29 -28.07 6.34
CA LEU A 85 -23.39 -29.54 6.39
C LEU A 85 -22.80 -30.18 7.67
N TYR A 86 -21.94 -29.45 8.40
CA TYR A 86 -21.34 -29.92 9.66
C TYR A 86 -22.22 -29.62 10.89
N MET A 87 -23.28 -28.85 10.71
CA MET A 87 -24.18 -28.41 11.79
C MET A 87 -25.40 -29.33 11.94
N THR A 88 -26.03 -29.27 13.11
CA THR A 88 -27.37 -29.84 13.32
C THR A 88 -28.40 -29.12 12.43
N SER A 89 -29.53 -29.76 12.15
CA SER A 89 -30.57 -29.16 11.30
C SER A 89 -31.14 -27.85 11.86
N ASP A 90 -31.23 -27.72 13.18
CA ASP A 90 -31.68 -26.49 13.84
C ASP A 90 -30.63 -25.39 13.66
N GLU A 91 -29.35 -25.72 13.90
CA GLU A 91 -28.25 -24.76 13.81
C GLU A 91 -28.02 -24.26 12.37
N GLN A 92 -28.24 -25.11 11.37
CA GLN A 92 -28.22 -24.71 9.95
C GLN A 92 -29.18 -23.57 9.61
N VAL A 93 -30.25 -23.36 10.39
CA VAL A 93 -31.26 -22.33 10.14
C VAL A 93 -30.97 -21.05 10.91
N VAL A 94 -30.44 -21.17 12.14
CA VAL A 94 -30.22 -20.01 13.02
C VAL A 94 -28.87 -19.36 12.84
N TRP A 95 -27.83 -20.13 12.50
CA TRP A 95 -26.49 -19.60 12.32
C TRP A 95 -26.44 -18.60 11.17
N LYS A 96 -25.98 -17.38 11.47
CA LYS A 96 -25.76 -16.30 10.52
C LYS A 96 -24.37 -15.72 10.78
N PRO A 97 -23.35 -16.09 9.99
CA PRO A 97 -22.02 -15.58 10.21
C PRO A 97 -22.03 -14.05 10.13
N SER A 98 -21.32 -13.41 11.06
CA SER A 98 -21.05 -11.99 11.02
C SER A 98 -20.26 -11.65 9.75
N SER A 99 -20.34 -10.38 9.32
CA SER A 99 -19.53 -9.89 8.21
C SER A 99 -18.05 -9.71 8.60
N GLN A 100 -17.71 -9.80 9.88
CA GLN A 100 -16.35 -9.72 10.38
C GLN A 100 -15.64 -11.08 10.27
N VAL A 101 -14.39 -11.06 9.81
CA VAL A 101 -13.56 -12.26 9.68
C VAL A 101 -12.43 -12.23 10.69
N LEU A 102 -12.22 -13.33 11.41
CA LEU A 102 -11.01 -13.58 12.16
C LEU A 102 -10.10 -14.49 11.35
N VAL A 103 -8.90 -13.99 11.05
CA VAL A 103 -7.90 -14.69 10.26
C VAL A 103 -6.93 -15.38 11.20
N TYR A 104 -6.76 -16.70 11.09
CA TYR A 104 -5.86 -17.49 11.94
C TYR A 104 -4.78 -18.21 11.13
N GLU A 105 -3.69 -18.59 11.80
CA GLU A 105 -2.64 -19.41 11.20
C GLU A 105 -3.03 -20.90 11.25
N GLU A 106 -3.11 -21.54 10.09
CA GLU A 106 -3.65 -22.90 9.96
C GLU A 106 -2.73 -23.95 10.60
N ASP A 107 -1.42 -23.73 10.49
CA ASP A 107 -0.42 -24.71 10.92
C ASP A 107 -0.31 -24.80 12.45
N ASP A 108 -0.83 -23.81 13.19
CA ASP A 108 -0.77 -23.70 14.66
C ASP A 108 -2.09 -24.09 15.38
N VAL A 109 -3.08 -24.62 14.65
CA VAL A 109 -4.40 -24.94 15.23
C VAL A 109 -4.33 -26.09 16.24
N ALA A 110 -4.59 -25.78 17.51
CA ALA A 110 -4.79 -26.73 18.59
C ALA A 110 -6.29 -26.96 18.85
N LEU A 111 -6.70 -28.23 18.91
CA LEU A 111 -8.06 -28.65 19.24
C LEU A 111 -8.07 -29.52 20.49
N ASP A 112 -8.69 -29.03 21.55
CA ASP A 112 -8.91 -29.73 22.81
C ASP A 112 -10.37 -30.21 22.88
N VAL A 113 -10.58 -31.49 23.18
CA VAL A 113 -11.92 -32.11 23.20
C VAL A 113 -12.26 -32.52 24.61
N GLU A 114 -13.44 -32.10 25.06
CA GLU A 114 -14.08 -32.50 26.29
C GLU A 114 -15.40 -33.20 25.96
N THR A 115 -15.38 -34.53 25.93
CA THR A 115 -16.60 -35.33 25.74
C THR A 115 -17.40 -35.37 27.04
N GLY A 116 -18.71 -35.17 26.94
CA GLY A 116 -19.63 -35.23 28.06
C GLY A 116 -19.75 -36.65 28.64
N ASP A 117 -20.19 -36.74 29.89
CA ASP A 117 -20.37 -38.03 30.59
C ASP A 117 -21.39 -38.96 29.91
N ASP A 118 -22.28 -38.39 29.09
CA ASP A 118 -23.27 -39.12 28.28
C ASP A 118 -22.66 -39.81 27.05
N GLY A 119 -21.47 -39.38 26.62
CA GLY A 119 -20.85 -39.81 25.36
C GLY A 119 -21.60 -39.37 24.10
N GLU A 120 -22.59 -38.48 24.25
CA GLU A 120 -23.45 -37.96 23.17
C GLU A 120 -23.30 -36.45 22.98
N SER A 121 -22.57 -35.78 23.86
CA SER A 121 -22.19 -34.37 23.75
C SER A 121 -20.68 -34.20 23.83
N ALA A 122 -20.15 -33.16 23.19
CA ALA A 122 -18.75 -32.79 23.30
C ALA A 122 -18.55 -31.27 23.14
N LYS A 123 -17.53 -30.73 23.79
CA LYS A 123 -17.02 -29.38 23.54
C LYS A 123 -15.65 -29.48 22.89
N VAL A 124 -15.48 -28.77 21.78
CA VAL A 124 -14.18 -28.68 21.08
C VAL A 124 -13.69 -27.24 21.19
N ARG A 125 -12.64 -27.03 21.99
CA ARG A 125 -11.97 -25.73 22.10
C ARG A 125 -10.87 -25.62 21.07
N MET A 126 -10.96 -24.61 20.20
CA MET A 126 -9.95 -24.26 19.22
C MET A 126 -9.09 -23.13 19.74
N ARG A 127 -7.76 -23.29 19.64
CA ARG A 127 -6.78 -22.22 19.87
C ARG A 127 -5.82 -22.13 18.68
N ALA A 128 -5.59 -20.92 18.17
CA ALA A 128 -4.64 -20.66 17.09
C ALA A 128 -4.08 -19.23 17.20
N ALA A 129 -2.89 -18.99 16.63
CA ALA A 129 -2.38 -17.63 16.51
C ALA A 129 -3.31 -16.81 15.60
N GLN A 130 -3.66 -15.60 16.05
CA GLN A 130 -4.43 -14.67 15.23
C GLN A 130 -3.47 -13.95 14.29
N VAL A 131 -3.84 -13.88 13.01
CA VAL A 131 -3.06 -13.21 11.97
C VAL A 131 -3.62 -11.81 11.74
N ALA A 132 -4.94 -11.70 11.65
CA ALA A 132 -5.63 -10.44 11.36
C ALA A 132 -7.12 -10.50 11.64
N THR A 133 -7.77 -9.35 11.53
CA THR A 133 -9.21 -9.20 11.40
C THR A 133 -9.54 -8.53 10.07
N ILE A 134 -10.59 -8.97 9.40
CA ILE A 134 -11.20 -8.23 8.29
C ILE A 134 -12.52 -7.64 8.78
N GLY A 135 -12.59 -6.31 8.82
CA GLY A 135 -13.76 -5.55 9.25
C GLY A 135 -14.94 -5.67 8.28
N THR A 136 -16.10 -5.19 8.71
CA THR A 136 -17.30 -5.17 7.87
C THR A 136 -17.21 -4.15 6.73
N ASP A 137 -16.37 -3.13 6.89
CA ASP A 137 -15.94 -2.16 5.89
C ASP A 137 -14.83 -2.72 4.98
N GLY A 138 -14.44 -3.97 5.16
CA GLY A 138 -13.40 -4.65 4.39
C GLY A 138 -11.97 -4.32 4.84
N GLN A 139 -11.77 -3.52 5.89
CA GLN A 139 -10.43 -3.19 6.36
C GLN A 139 -9.71 -4.43 6.90
N TYR A 140 -8.50 -4.71 6.42
CA TYR A 140 -7.63 -5.74 6.99
C TYR A 140 -6.72 -5.11 8.05
N VAL A 141 -6.83 -5.60 9.29
CA VAL A 141 -6.02 -5.14 10.42
C VAL A 141 -5.22 -6.32 10.95
N ALA A 142 -3.89 -6.26 10.82
CA ALA A 142 -3.00 -7.27 11.36
C ALA A 142 -3.13 -7.35 12.88
N ALA A 143 -3.08 -8.57 13.41
CA ALA A 143 -3.17 -8.80 14.85
C ALA A 143 -1.88 -8.36 15.57
N GLY A 144 -2.02 -7.93 16.82
CA GLY A 144 -0.88 -7.64 17.69
C GLY A 144 -0.09 -8.90 18.05
N GLU A 145 1.15 -8.72 18.53
CA GLU A 145 1.99 -9.83 18.95
C GLU A 145 1.35 -10.61 20.11
N GLY A 146 1.26 -11.95 19.96
CA GLY A 146 0.69 -12.84 20.97
C GLY A 146 -0.84 -12.90 21.00
N GLU A 147 -1.54 -12.20 20.11
CA GLU A 147 -2.98 -12.37 19.94
C GLU A 147 -3.31 -13.77 19.41
N SER A 148 -4.41 -14.32 19.90
CA SER A 148 -4.83 -15.69 19.58
C SER A 148 -6.34 -15.78 19.45
N VAL A 149 -6.80 -16.55 18.48
CA VAL A 149 -8.19 -17.00 18.40
C VAL A 149 -8.40 -18.12 19.40
N ASP A 150 -9.38 -17.96 20.29
CA ASP A 150 -9.78 -18.97 21.28
C ASP A 150 -11.31 -19.10 21.28
N THR A 151 -11.82 -20.18 20.70
CA THR A 151 -13.26 -20.38 20.54
C THR A 151 -13.69 -21.81 20.89
N VAL A 152 -14.96 -22.01 21.16
CA VAL A 152 -15.54 -23.31 21.53
C VAL A 152 -16.68 -23.65 20.57
N PHE A 153 -16.68 -24.90 20.11
CA PHE A 153 -17.77 -25.51 19.36
C PHE A 153 -18.46 -26.54 20.25
N ASP A 154 -19.79 -26.45 20.36
CA ASP A 154 -20.58 -27.49 21.01
C ASP A 154 -21.06 -28.48 19.97
N LEU A 155 -20.87 -29.76 20.26
CA LEU A 155 -21.17 -30.87 19.38
C LEU A 155 -22.16 -31.83 20.06
N VAL A 156 -23.02 -32.42 19.26
CA VAL A 156 -23.94 -33.49 19.66
C VAL A 156 -23.87 -34.66 18.68
N GLN A 157 -24.04 -35.87 19.18
CA GLN A 157 -24.10 -37.08 18.39
C GLN A 157 -25.52 -37.25 17.81
N VAL A 158 -25.65 -37.31 16.49
CA VAL A 158 -26.91 -37.64 15.78
C VAL A 158 -26.77 -38.97 15.02
N GLU A 159 -27.85 -39.43 14.35
CA GLU A 159 -27.83 -40.69 13.59
C GLU A 159 -26.72 -40.74 12.53
N GLU A 160 -26.42 -39.61 11.89
CA GLU A 160 -25.36 -39.43 10.89
C GLU A 160 -23.98 -39.09 11.46
N GLY A 161 -23.79 -39.22 12.78
CA GLY A 161 -22.54 -38.93 13.51
C GLY A 161 -22.54 -37.58 14.23
N TRP A 162 -21.36 -37.12 14.66
CA TRP A 162 -21.22 -35.82 15.33
C TRP A 162 -21.67 -34.64 14.45
N ARG A 163 -22.35 -33.66 15.05
CA ARG A 163 -22.73 -32.39 14.41
C ARG A 163 -22.54 -31.22 15.37
N ILE A 164 -22.21 -30.05 14.83
CA ILE A 164 -22.07 -28.79 15.58
C ILE A 164 -23.47 -28.28 15.94
N SER A 165 -23.73 -28.06 17.22
CA SER A 165 -25.00 -27.56 17.76
C SER A 165 -24.93 -26.12 18.25
N ASP A 166 -23.74 -25.57 18.47
CA ASP A 166 -23.51 -24.16 18.82
C ASP A 166 -22.09 -23.76 18.43
N LEU A 167 -21.91 -22.51 17.99
CA LEU A 167 -20.64 -21.98 17.52
C LEU A 167 -20.63 -20.44 17.55
N PRO A 168 -19.45 -19.79 17.54
CA PRO A 168 -19.34 -18.34 17.34
C PRO A 168 -20.01 -17.85 16.05
N ASP A 169 -20.45 -16.58 16.07
CA ASP A 169 -20.96 -15.88 14.89
C ASP A 169 -19.81 -15.38 13.99
N GLU A 170 -18.60 -15.21 14.51
CA GLU A 170 -17.45 -14.74 13.75
C GLU A 170 -17.04 -15.72 12.64
N LEU A 171 -16.73 -15.20 11.46
CA LEU A 171 -16.21 -16.03 10.38
C LEU A 171 -14.72 -16.31 10.61
N LEU A 172 -14.39 -17.56 10.95
CA LEU A 172 -13.00 -18.01 11.12
C LEU A 172 -12.43 -18.51 9.80
N LEU A 173 -11.46 -17.80 9.25
CA LEU A 173 -10.76 -18.22 8.03
C LEU A 173 -9.28 -18.38 8.29
N SER A 174 -8.67 -19.43 7.74
CA SER A 174 -7.21 -19.52 7.75
C SER A 174 -6.61 -18.46 6.81
N ARG A 175 -5.38 -18.02 7.06
CA ARG A 175 -4.63 -17.14 6.13
C ARG A 175 -4.68 -17.66 4.69
N ARG A 176 -4.41 -18.96 4.48
CA ARG A 176 -4.49 -19.61 3.16
C ARG A 176 -5.88 -19.57 2.53
N ALA A 177 -6.95 -19.57 3.34
CA ALA A 177 -8.30 -19.39 2.82
C ALA A 177 -8.50 -17.96 2.34
N VAL A 178 -8.12 -16.96 3.14
CA VAL A 178 -8.19 -15.54 2.76
C VAL A 178 -7.43 -15.29 1.45
N ASP A 179 -6.18 -15.75 1.34
CA ASP A 179 -5.37 -15.59 0.13
C ASP A 179 -6.04 -16.16 -1.13
N ARG A 180 -6.84 -17.22 -0.96
CA ARG A 180 -7.56 -17.88 -2.05
C ARG A 180 -8.86 -17.15 -2.41
N VAL A 181 -9.66 -16.79 -1.42
CA VAL A 181 -11.06 -16.36 -1.63
C VAL A 181 -11.31 -14.87 -1.40
N TYR A 182 -10.33 -14.10 -0.95
CA TYR A 182 -10.39 -12.64 -0.90
C TYR A 182 -9.50 -12.01 -1.96
N ARG A 183 -9.84 -10.79 -2.36
CA ARG A 183 -8.98 -9.95 -3.19
C ARG A 183 -8.81 -8.58 -2.54
N PRO A 184 -7.56 -8.11 -2.37
CA PRO A 184 -7.31 -6.74 -1.95
C PRO A 184 -7.52 -5.81 -3.15
N LEU A 185 -8.38 -4.81 -2.97
CA LEU A 185 -8.69 -3.75 -3.93
C LEU A 185 -8.73 -2.41 -3.19
N ASN A 186 -8.62 -1.29 -3.89
CA ASN A 186 -8.69 0.03 -3.25
C ASN A 186 -10.02 0.72 -3.54
N LEU A 187 -10.61 1.36 -2.54
CA LEU A 187 -11.52 2.50 -2.75
C LEU A 187 -10.67 3.76 -2.87
N TYR A 188 -11.15 4.80 -3.55
CA TYR A 188 -10.39 6.04 -3.70
C TYR A 188 -11.19 7.22 -3.18
N TYR A 189 -10.59 8.00 -2.29
CA TYR A 189 -11.18 9.20 -1.66
C TYR A 189 -10.29 10.41 -1.86
N PHE A 190 -10.83 11.62 -1.81
CA PHE A 190 -10.03 12.82 -1.95
C PHE A 190 -9.18 13.08 -0.72
N ASN A 191 -7.97 13.58 -0.92
CA ASN A 191 -7.19 14.19 0.15
C ASN A 191 -7.81 15.54 0.57
N ARG A 192 -7.25 16.19 1.59
CA ARG A 192 -7.83 17.37 2.26
C ARG A 192 -8.20 18.54 1.33
N ASP A 193 -7.40 18.80 0.30
CA ASP A 193 -7.62 19.92 -0.65
C ASP A 193 -8.16 19.45 -2.01
N GLU A 194 -8.59 18.18 -2.08
CA GLU A 194 -9.13 17.52 -3.27
C GLU A 194 -8.18 17.51 -4.48
N SER A 195 -6.88 17.74 -4.26
CA SER A 195 -5.85 17.73 -5.31
C SER A 195 -5.48 16.34 -5.79
N THR A 196 -5.68 15.30 -4.98
CA THR A 196 -5.41 13.92 -5.37
C THR A 196 -6.29 12.91 -4.62
N LEU A 197 -6.38 11.71 -5.17
CA LEU A 197 -7.07 10.59 -4.56
C LEU A 197 -6.14 9.76 -3.67
N VAL A 198 -6.70 9.19 -2.62
CA VAL A 198 -6.01 8.38 -1.62
C VAL A 198 -6.60 6.98 -1.69
N PRO A 199 -5.77 5.93 -1.87
CA PRO A 199 -6.27 4.57 -1.84
C PRO A 199 -6.57 4.14 -0.41
N ASP A 200 -7.75 3.54 -0.26
CA ASP A 200 -8.28 2.92 0.94
C ASP A 200 -8.44 1.41 0.68
N PRO A 201 -7.47 0.58 1.11
CA PRO A 201 -7.45 -0.83 0.76
C PRO A 201 -8.52 -1.63 1.51
N VAL A 202 -9.29 -2.41 0.76
CA VAL A 202 -10.37 -3.28 1.25
C VAL A 202 -10.20 -4.71 0.74
N PHE A 203 -10.51 -5.68 1.57
CA PHE A 203 -10.48 -7.11 1.26
C PHE A 203 -11.89 -7.58 0.90
N LEU A 204 -12.10 -7.91 -0.37
CA LEU A 204 -13.41 -8.33 -0.87
C LEU A 204 -13.48 -9.85 -1.09
N PRO A 205 -14.51 -10.54 -0.56
CA PRO A 205 -14.73 -11.94 -0.86
C PRO A 205 -15.11 -12.12 -2.34
N VAL A 206 -14.39 -12.99 -3.04
CA VAL A 206 -14.66 -13.40 -4.42
C VAL A 206 -15.32 -14.76 -4.42
N GLN A 207 -16.51 -14.83 -5.02
CA GLN A 207 -17.21 -16.09 -5.22
C GLN A 207 -16.97 -16.58 -6.66
N PRO A 208 -16.74 -17.89 -6.87
CA PRO A 208 -16.64 -18.47 -8.21
C PRO A 208 -18.04 -18.54 -8.87
N THR A 209 -18.62 -17.38 -9.15
CA THR A 209 -19.86 -17.21 -9.90
C THR A 209 -19.55 -17.06 -11.39
N SER A 210 -20.58 -17.02 -12.24
CA SER A 210 -20.41 -16.83 -13.68
C SER A 210 -19.83 -15.46 -14.04
N ASP A 211 -19.92 -14.45 -13.16
CA ASP A 211 -19.46 -13.08 -13.43
C ASP A 211 -18.84 -12.42 -12.18
N VAL A 212 -17.56 -12.71 -11.95
CA VAL A 212 -16.75 -12.14 -10.85
C VAL A 212 -16.62 -10.62 -10.99
N THR A 213 -16.52 -10.10 -12.22
CA THR A 213 -16.39 -8.67 -12.49
C THR A 213 -17.66 -7.93 -12.08
N GLU A 214 -18.85 -8.45 -12.43
CA GLU A 214 -20.13 -7.89 -11.98
C GLU A 214 -20.20 -7.85 -10.44
N GLN A 215 -19.83 -8.96 -9.79
CA GLN A 215 -19.84 -9.04 -8.32
C GLN A 215 -18.93 -7.97 -7.69
N LEU A 216 -17.68 -7.88 -8.12
CA LEU A 216 -16.71 -6.92 -7.58
C LEU A 216 -17.11 -5.48 -7.87
N SER A 217 -17.61 -5.20 -9.09
CA SER A 217 -18.08 -3.85 -9.46
C SER A 217 -19.19 -3.37 -8.54
N ARG A 218 -20.16 -4.24 -8.24
CA ARG A 218 -21.26 -3.96 -7.33
C ARG A 218 -20.79 -3.75 -5.89
N MET A 219 -19.85 -4.57 -5.40
CA MET A 219 -19.32 -4.43 -4.05
C MET A 219 -18.51 -3.14 -3.90
N LEU A 220 -17.58 -2.87 -4.82
CA LEU A 220 -16.77 -1.66 -4.82
C LEU A 220 -17.61 -0.39 -4.87
N ALA A 221 -18.58 -0.31 -5.78
CA ALA A 221 -19.42 0.89 -5.90
C ALA A 221 -20.28 1.12 -4.66
N ARG A 222 -20.80 0.06 -4.02
CA ARG A 222 -21.57 0.18 -2.77
C ARG A 222 -20.68 0.65 -1.62
N MET A 223 -19.53 0.02 -1.43
CA MET A 223 -18.61 0.42 -0.37
C MET A 223 -18.09 1.85 -0.57
N LEU A 224 -17.84 2.25 -1.81
CA LEU A 224 -17.40 3.62 -2.14
C LEU A 224 -18.43 4.67 -1.73
N VAL A 225 -19.73 4.41 -1.95
CA VAL A 225 -20.80 5.35 -1.55
C VAL A 225 -21.12 5.29 -0.05
N ASP A 226 -20.88 4.14 0.59
CA ASP A 226 -21.03 3.98 2.03
C ASP A 226 -19.96 4.77 2.81
N GLY A 227 -18.77 4.94 2.23
CA GLY A 227 -17.70 5.80 2.75
C GLY A 227 -16.38 5.06 3.01
N PRO A 228 -15.33 5.82 3.39
CA PRO A 228 -14.02 5.25 3.70
C PRO A 228 -14.06 4.32 4.92
N THR A 229 -13.05 3.45 5.03
CA THR A 229 -12.82 2.64 6.23
C THR A 229 -12.71 3.55 7.46
N ASP A 230 -13.11 3.03 8.62
CA ASP A 230 -13.09 3.79 9.89
C ASP A 230 -11.69 4.35 10.17
N TRP A 231 -10.66 3.62 9.74
CA TRP A 231 -9.28 4.04 9.88
C TRP A 231 -8.92 5.24 9.02
N LEU A 232 -9.30 5.27 7.73
CA LEU A 232 -8.90 6.36 6.83
C LEU A 232 -9.84 7.57 6.90
N ALA A 233 -11.10 7.38 7.29
CA ALA A 233 -12.15 8.40 7.30
C ALA A 233 -11.74 9.78 7.87
N PRO A 234 -10.94 9.89 8.96
CA PRO A 234 -10.55 11.19 9.51
C PRO A 234 -9.59 12.01 8.63
N ALA A 235 -8.99 11.41 7.59
CA ALA A 235 -7.93 12.03 6.78
C ALA A 235 -8.35 12.32 5.33
N VAL A 236 -9.56 11.90 4.91
CA VAL A 236 -10.01 11.95 3.51
C VAL A 236 -11.44 12.48 3.38
N HIS A 237 -11.82 12.84 2.17
CA HIS A 237 -13.15 13.32 1.82
C HIS A 237 -13.81 12.45 0.76
N SER A 238 -15.09 12.15 0.97
CA SER A 238 -15.96 11.53 -0.03
C SER A 238 -16.74 12.62 -0.78
N ALA A 239 -16.77 12.54 -2.11
CA ALA A 239 -17.58 13.40 -2.95
C ALA A 239 -19.06 12.95 -3.01
N PHE A 240 -19.38 11.79 -2.43
CA PHE A 240 -20.76 11.30 -2.35
C PHE A 240 -21.50 11.96 -1.19
N PRO A 241 -22.69 12.54 -1.42
CA PRO A 241 -23.57 12.97 -0.33
C PRO A 241 -23.91 11.81 0.61
N GLU A 242 -24.01 12.09 1.91
CA GLU A 242 -24.37 11.09 2.92
C GLU A 242 -25.71 10.41 2.56
N GLY A 243 -25.73 9.07 2.64
CA GLY A 243 -26.91 8.27 2.32
C GLY A 243 -27.10 7.97 0.84
N THR A 244 -26.18 8.38 -0.03
CA THR A 244 -26.15 7.95 -1.43
C THR A 244 -26.09 6.43 -1.52
N ARG A 245 -26.86 5.85 -2.44
CA ARG A 245 -26.85 4.41 -2.74
C ARG A 245 -26.50 4.19 -4.21
N ALA A 246 -25.77 3.11 -4.46
CA ALA A 246 -25.38 2.68 -5.81
C ALA A 246 -26.07 1.36 -6.19
N ASP A 247 -26.74 1.35 -7.34
CA ASP A 247 -27.10 0.13 -8.05
C ASP A 247 -26.20 -0.05 -9.28
N VAL A 248 -25.75 -1.29 -9.49
CA VAL A 248 -24.72 -1.59 -10.48
C VAL A 248 -25.17 -2.72 -11.38
N SER A 249 -25.12 -2.46 -12.68
CA SER A 249 -25.24 -3.47 -13.73
C SER A 249 -23.95 -3.56 -14.54
N TYR A 250 -23.67 -4.75 -15.04
CA TYR A 250 -22.53 -5.04 -15.89
C TYR A 250 -23.02 -5.73 -17.15
N ASP A 251 -22.55 -5.26 -18.31
CA ASP A 251 -22.78 -5.89 -19.60
C ASP A 251 -21.50 -5.84 -20.43
N SER A 252 -20.82 -6.98 -20.55
CA SER A 252 -19.77 -7.19 -21.57
C SER A 252 -18.66 -6.12 -21.56
N GLY A 253 -18.16 -5.76 -20.37
CA GLY A 253 -17.11 -4.74 -20.18
C GLY A 253 -17.63 -3.32 -19.94
N ARG A 254 -18.95 -3.10 -20.02
CA ARG A 254 -19.62 -1.85 -19.66
C ARG A 254 -20.23 -1.97 -18.26
N VAL A 255 -19.89 -1.04 -17.36
CA VAL A 255 -20.53 -0.93 -16.05
C VAL A 255 -21.43 0.29 -16.04
N THR A 256 -22.68 0.14 -15.61
CA THR A 256 -23.58 1.25 -15.32
C THR A 256 -23.77 1.35 -13.81
N VAL A 257 -23.47 2.52 -13.25
CA VAL A 257 -23.68 2.87 -11.85
C VAL A 257 -24.81 3.87 -11.78
N ALA A 258 -25.96 3.43 -11.25
CA ALA A 258 -27.10 4.28 -10.98
C ALA A 258 -27.04 4.75 -9.51
N LEU A 259 -26.89 6.06 -9.30
CA LEU A 259 -26.92 6.66 -7.98
C LEU A 259 -28.35 7.04 -7.58
N SER A 260 -28.65 6.95 -6.29
CA SER A 260 -29.94 7.34 -5.73
C SER A 260 -30.15 8.87 -5.75
N PRO A 261 -31.41 9.36 -5.58
CA PRO A 261 -31.73 10.78 -5.69
C PRO A 261 -31.02 11.71 -4.70
N GLU A 262 -30.39 11.19 -3.66
CA GLU A 262 -29.52 11.95 -2.76
C GLU A 262 -28.32 12.57 -3.51
N ALA A 263 -27.94 12.01 -4.66
CA ALA A 263 -26.96 12.57 -5.59
C ALA A 263 -27.57 13.53 -6.63
N ASP A 264 -28.88 13.79 -6.60
CA ASP A 264 -29.56 14.72 -7.51
C ASP A 264 -29.30 16.18 -7.10
N GLY A 265 -29.27 17.08 -8.09
CA GLY A 265 -29.08 18.52 -7.88
C GLY A 265 -27.67 18.93 -7.44
N VAL A 266 -26.70 18.00 -7.45
CA VAL A 266 -25.29 18.32 -7.26
C VAL A 266 -24.78 19.22 -8.40
N ASP A 267 -23.83 20.09 -8.10
CA ASP A 267 -23.19 20.90 -9.13
C ASP A 267 -22.20 20.08 -9.97
N ALA A 268 -21.61 20.72 -10.99
CA ALA A 268 -20.69 20.06 -11.90
C ALA A 268 -19.40 19.58 -11.20
N GLU A 269 -18.99 20.26 -10.12
CA GLU A 269 -17.79 19.94 -9.34
C GLU A 269 -18.01 18.68 -8.50
N ALA A 270 -19.09 18.62 -7.74
CA ALA A 270 -19.50 17.43 -7.02
C ALA A 270 -19.75 16.23 -7.96
N ARG A 271 -20.37 16.46 -9.13
CA ARG A 271 -20.52 15.40 -10.15
C ARG A 271 -19.18 14.89 -10.66
N TRP A 272 -18.22 15.78 -10.87
CA TRP A 272 -16.87 15.40 -11.29
C TRP A 272 -16.15 14.61 -10.20
N GLY A 273 -16.25 15.03 -8.93
CA GLY A 273 -15.66 14.32 -7.79
C GLY A 273 -16.19 12.89 -7.65
N MET A 274 -17.51 12.70 -7.68
CA MET A 274 -18.13 11.37 -7.67
C MET A 274 -17.64 10.51 -8.85
N SER A 275 -17.54 11.10 -10.04
CA SER A 275 -17.06 10.42 -11.24
C SER A 275 -15.60 9.99 -11.10
N ALA A 276 -14.73 10.86 -10.57
CA ALA A 276 -13.31 10.57 -10.36
C ALA A 276 -13.13 9.39 -9.41
N GLN A 277 -13.81 9.37 -8.26
CA GLN A 277 -13.73 8.28 -7.31
C GLN A 277 -14.23 6.95 -7.91
N LEU A 278 -15.34 6.95 -8.65
CA LEU A 278 -15.87 5.75 -9.32
C LEU A 278 -14.90 5.23 -10.39
N VAL A 279 -14.38 6.12 -11.24
CA VAL A 279 -13.44 5.74 -12.30
C VAL A 279 -12.18 5.13 -11.70
N TRP A 280 -11.55 5.77 -10.71
CA TRP A 280 -10.35 5.26 -10.07
C TRP A 280 -10.57 3.94 -9.34
N THR A 281 -11.73 3.77 -8.70
CA THR A 281 -12.09 2.54 -8.00
C THR A 281 -12.34 1.39 -8.98
N LEU A 282 -13.17 1.60 -10.02
CA LEU A 282 -13.60 0.52 -10.90
C LEU A 282 -12.57 0.18 -11.99
N ARG A 283 -11.75 1.13 -12.45
CA ARG A 283 -10.73 0.87 -13.50
C ARG A 283 -9.68 -0.17 -13.10
N GLN A 284 -9.56 -0.48 -11.80
CA GLN A 284 -8.71 -1.54 -11.28
C GLN A 284 -9.11 -2.93 -11.78
N LEU A 285 -10.36 -3.10 -12.23
CA LEU A 285 -10.87 -4.31 -12.85
C LEU A 285 -10.60 -4.23 -14.37
N PRO A 286 -9.66 -5.02 -14.91
CA PRO A 286 -9.19 -4.88 -16.30
C PRO A 286 -10.26 -5.24 -17.34
N GLU A 287 -11.30 -6.00 -16.94
CA GLU A 287 -12.43 -6.32 -17.81
C GLU A 287 -13.34 -5.11 -18.07
N ILE A 288 -13.30 -4.08 -17.22
CA ILE A 288 -14.08 -2.85 -17.38
C ILE A 288 -13.40 -1.94 -18.41
N GLN A 289 -14.13 -1.66 -19.47
CA GLN A 289 -13.71 -0.83 -20.59
C GLN A 289 -14.45 0.51 -20.62
N GLU A 290 -15.70 0.54 -20.15
CA GLU A 290 -16.59 1.70 -20.16
C GLU A 290 -17.40 1.79 -18.86
N LEU A 291 -17.61 3.01 -18.38
CA LEU A 291 -18.39 3.31 -17.18
C LEU A 291 -19.47 4.34 -17.54
N ILE A 292 -20.69 4.07 -17.13
CA ILE A 292 -21.82 4.98 -17.27
C ILE A 292 -22.29 5.36 -15.88
N LEU A 293 -22.38 6.66 -15.61
CA LEU A 293 -23.00 7.20 -14.42
C LEU A 293 -24.42 7.64 -14.74
N SER A 294 -25.41 7.12 -14.02
CA SER A 294 -26.80 7.53 -14.08
C SER A 294 -27.21 8.21 -12.78
N ILE A 295 -27.74 9.43 -12.85
CA ILE A 295 -28.30 10.17 -11.71
C ILE A 295 -29.68 10.68 -12.13
N ASP A 296 -30.75 10.34 -11.40
CA ASP A 296 -32.15 10.64 -11.76
C ASP A 296 -32.55 10.26 -13.21
N GLY A 297 -31.93 9.20 -13.74
CA GLY A 297 -32.14 8.76 -15.13
C GLY A 297 -31.36 9.54 -16.19
N ASP A 298 -30.60 10.58 -15.81
CA ASP A 298 -29.64 11.25 -16.67
C ASP A 298 -28.33 10.46 -16.70
N GLU A 299 -28.10 9.79 -17.84
CA GLU A 299 -26.89 9.01 -18.09
C GLU A 299 -25.77 9.88 -18.64
N SER A 300 -24.55 9.63 -18.17
CA SER A 300 -23.32 10.21 -18.72
C SER A 300 -22.25 9.13 -18.82
N GLU A 301 -21.68 9.00 -20.01
CA GLU A 301 -20.53 8.14 -20.24
C GLU A 301 -19.30 8.79 -19.61
N LEU A 302 -18.62 8.03 -18.74
CA LEU A 302 -17.41 8.43 -18.05
C LEU A 302 -16.21 7.79 -18.76
N ALA A 303 -15.92 8.29 -19.96
CA ALA A 303 -14.72 7.96 -20.73
C ALA A 303 -14.09 9.28 -21.21
N GLY A 304 -12.75 9.35 -21.23
CA GLY A 304 -12.01 10.55 -21.69
C GLY A 304 -12.54 11.01 -23.04
N GLU A 305 -12.68 12.32 -23.24
CA GLU A 305 -13.28 12.90 -24.45
C GLU A 305 -12.69 12.27 -25.72
N GLY A 306 -13.49 11.45 -26.42
CA GLY A 306 -13.13 10.85 -27.71
C GLY A 306 -12.55 9.44 -27.65
N SER A 307 -13.40 8.40 -27.65
CA SER A 307 -13.03 6.98 -27.89
C SER A 307 -11.91 6.38 -27.02
N GLU A 308 -11.46 7.07 -25.97
CA GLU A 308 -10.49 6.53 -25.03
C GLU A 308 -11.17 5.52 -24.13
N ASN A 309 -10.61 4.31 -24.01
CA ASN A 309 -11.09 3.34 -23.03
C ASN A 309 -10.71 3.79 -21.62
N LEU A 310 -11.45 3.36 -20.60
CA LEU A 310 -11.13 3.63 -19.19
C LEU A 310 -9.72 3.21 -18.75
N GLN A 311 -9.13 2.28 -19.50
CA GLN A 311 -7.79 1.75 -19.28
C GLN A 311 -6.69 2.62 -19.92
N ALA A 312 -7.02 3.50 -20.87
CA ALA A 312 -6.10 4.54 -21.31
C ALA A 312 -6.03 5.61 -20.21
N ASN A 313 -4.83 6.13 -19.97
CA ASN A 313 -4.62 7.27 -19.09
C ASN A 313 -5.33 8.48 -19.68
N SER A 314 -6.63 8.61 -19.44
CA SER A 314 -7.35 9.79 -19.90
C SER A 314 -6.74 11.00 -19.20
N GLU A 315 -6.44 12.03 -19.98
CA GLU A 315 -5.93 13.30 -19.43
C GLU A 315 -6.91 13.86 -18.38
N THR A 316 -8.21 13.55 -18.53
CA THR A 316 -9.31 13.96 -17.65
C THR A 316 -9.11 13.60 -16.19
N TRP A 317 -8.63 12.38 -15.87
CA TRP A 317 -8.53 11.90 -14.49
C TRP A 317 -7.12 11.97 -13.93
N SER A 318 -6.14 12.35 -14.76
CA SER A 318 -4.74 12.50 -14.35
C SER A 318 -4.57 13.54 -13.24
N GLY A 319 -5.40 14.60 -13.24
CA GLY A 319 -5.33 15.66 -12.24
C GLY A 319 -5.38 15.18 -10.79
N VAL A 320 -6.04 14.04 -10.52
CA VAL A 320 -6.21 13.46 -9.18
C VAL A 320 -5.54 12.10 -9.03
N ASN A 321 -4.46 11.89 -9.76
CA ASN A 321 -3.70 10.65 -9.72
C ASN A 321 -3.20 10.35 -8.30
N PRO A 322 -3.57 9.21 -7.68
CA PRO A 322 -3.18 8.82 -6.32
C PRO A 322 -1.69 8.75 -6.07
N SER A 323 -0.90 8.63 -7.13
CA SER A 323 0.56 8.67 -7.01
C SER A 323 1.10 10.09 -6.75
N GLY A 324 0.25 11.12 -6.77
CA GLY A 324 0.60 12.52 -6.58
C GLY A 324 1.39 13.14 -7.75
N THR A 325 1.65 12.37 -8.81
CA THR A 325 2.43 12.83 -9.97
C THR A 325 1.90 12.23 -11.27
N ASN A 326 1.96 13.03 -12.33
CA ASN A 326 1.60 12.65 -13.70
C ASN A 326 2.81 12.65 -14.65
N GLY A 327 3.98 13.04 -14.15
CA GLY A 327 5.21 13.19 -14.91
C GLY A 327 6.22 12.09 -14.63
N GLN A 328 7.25 12.04 -15.47
CA GLN A 328 8.41 11.20 -15.20
C GLN A 328 9.31 11.91 -14.19
N LEU A 329 9.37 11.39 -12.97
CA LEU A 329 10.21 11.93 -11.90
C LEU A 329 11.69 11.76 -12.23
N ARG A 330 12.49 12.79 -11.92
CA ARG A 330 13.94 12.62 -11.82
C ARG A 330 14.29 11.97 -10.49
N SER A 331 15.48 11.37 -10.43
CA SER A 331 16.08 10.98 -9.16
C SER A 331 17.23 11.92 -8.83
N TYR A 332 17.54 12.04 -7.55
CA TYR A 332 18.59 12.90 -7.04
C TYR A 332 19.53 12.12 -6.12
N PHE A 333 20.81 12.48 -6.10
CA PHE A 333 21.80 11.82 -5.26
C PHE A 333 22.97 12.77 -4.97
N MET A 334 23.73 12.49 -3.91
CA MET A 334 24.91 13.26 -3.55
C MET A 334 26.17 12.65 -4.15
N ARG A 335 27.06 13.49 -4.68
CA ARG A 335 28.41 13.09 -5.10
C ARG A 335 29.37 14.24 -4.87
N GLU A 336 30.44 13.96 -4.12
CA GLU A 336 31.49 14.95 -3.80
C GLU A 336 30.92 16.24 -3.17
N GLY A 337 29.89 16.12 -2.31
CA GLY A 337 29.23 17.25 -1.65
C GLY A 337 28.29 18.07 -2.55
N VAL A 338 28.06 17.63 -3.79
CA VAL A 338 27.16 18.28 -4.76
C VAL A 338 25.93 17.41 -4.99
N LEU A 339 24.76 18.05 -5.13
CA LEU A 339 23.53 17.39 -5.52
C LEU A 339 23.43 17.24 -7.04
N TRP A 340 23.26 15.99 -7.49
CA TRP A 340 23.08 15.62 -8.89
C TRP A 340 21.67 15.11 -9.13
N SER A 341 21.16 15.33 -10.33
CA SER A 341 19.94 14.70 -10.84
C SER A 341 20.26 13.65 -11.89
N LEU A 342 19.50 12.56 -11.94
CA LEU A 342 19.53 11.53 -12.96
C LEU A 342 18.14 11.44 -13.60
N ASP A 343 18.08 11.70 -14.91
CA ASP A 343 16.85 11.62 -15.68
C ASP A 343 16.50 10.17 -16.10
N SER A 344 15.37 10.00 -16.78
CA SER A 344 14.91 8.68 -17.25
C SER A 344 15.80 8.05 -18.33
N ASN A 345 16.61 8.86 -19.02
CA ASN A 345 17.63 8.40 -19.96
C ASN A 345 18.97 8.11 -19.27
N GLN A 346 19.00 8.15 -17.94
CA GLN A 346 20.20 8.02 -17.11
C GLN A 346 21.26 9.09 -17.45
N GLN A 347 20.83 10.29 -17.83
CA GLN A 347 21.73 11.42 -17.98
C GLN A 347 21.86 12.14 -16.65
N GLU A 348 23.10 12.28 -16.21
CA GLU A 348 23.45 13.01 -14.99
C GLU A 348 23.59 14.51 -15.28
N ALA A 349 23.04 15.34 -14.40
CA ALA A 349 23.24 16.78 -14.41
C ALA A 349 23.46 17.29 -12.99
N ARG A 350 24.31 18.31 -12.84
CA ARG A 350 24.36 19.06 -11.58
C ARG A 350 23.07 19.85 -11.43
N THR A 351 22.54 19.88 -10.22
CA THR A 351 21.41 20.75 -9.91
C THR A 351 21.81 22.23 -9.99
N GLU A 352 20.82 23.12 -10.07
CA GLU A 352 21.07 24.56 -10.01
C GLU A 352 21.10 25.07 -8.57
N GLY A 353 21.67 26.26 -8.38
CA GLY A 353 21.72 26.92 -7.06
C GLY A 353 22.78 26.36 -6.12
N ALA A 354 22.72 26.75 -4.85
CA ALA A 354 23.65 26.30 -3.81
C ALA A 354 23.88 24.77 -3.78
N PRO A 355 22.85 23.90 -3.93
CA PRO A 355 23.03 22.44 -3.93
C PRO A 355 23.95 21.92 -5.04
N GLY A 356 23.95 22.58 -6.21
CA GLY A 356 24.77 22.23 -7.36
C GLY A 356 26.22 22.73 -7.29
N THR A 357 26.48 23.70 -6.42
CA THR A 357 27.83 24.30 -6.25
C THR A 357 28.70 23.53 -5.26
N GLY A 358 28.07 22.79 -4.33
CA GLY A 358 28.77 22.11 -3.24
C GLY A 358 29.28 23.05 -2.15
N ALA A 359 28.71 24.26 -2.04
CA ALA A 359 29.08 25.24 -1.02
C ALA A 359 28.83 24.72 0.41
N THR A 360 27.76 23.95 0.59
CA THR A 360 27.43 23.25 1.84
C THR A 360 27.13 21.78 1.49
N PRO A 361 27.98 20.82 1.88
CA PRO A 361 27.65 19.41 1.72
C PRO A 361 26.49 19.04 2.65
N LEU A 362 25.59 18.18 2.20
CA LEU A 362 24.45 17.68 2.98
C LEU A 362 24.70 16.23 3.40
N GLU A 363 24.37 15.89 4.65
CA GLU A 363 24.42 14.50 5.14
C GLU A 363 23.23 13.70 4.60
N LEU A 364 22.04 14.30 4.66
CA LEU A 364 20.79 13.79 4.11
C LEU A 364 20.08 14.89 3.33
N HIS A 365 19.25 14.51 2.37
CA HIS A 365 18.46 15.46 1.59
C HIS A 365 17.12 14.88 1.19
N ALA A 366 16.17 15.78 0.90
CA ALA A 366 14.87 15.48 0.31
C ALA A 366 14.53 16.56 -0.71
N VAL A 367 13.91 16.17 -1.82
CA VAL A 367 13.53 17.07 -2.92
C VAL A 367 12.01 17.22 -2.93
N SER A 368 11.51 18.45 -3.06
CA SER A 368 10.07 18.73 -3.13
C SER A 368 9.45 18.02 -4.33
N LEU A 369 8.17 17.63 -4.23
CA LEU A 369 7.48 16.93 -5.31
C LEU A 369 7.43 17.74 -6.63
N ALA A 370 7.46 19.08 -6.52
CA ALA A 370 7.55 20.00 -7.65
C ALA A 370 8.96 20.13 -8.27
N GLU A 371 9.96 19.43 -7.71
CA GLU A 371 11.36 19.45 -8.14
C GLU A 371 12.01 20.85 -8.16
N ASP A 372 11.52 21.75 -7.31
CA ASP A 372 11.91 23.16 -7.26
C ASP A 372 12.67 23.56 -5.98
N ARG A 373 12.70 22.68 -4.97
CA ARG A 373 13.34 22.90 -3.68
C ARG A 373 14.01 21.63 -3.18
N VAL A 374 15.10 21.82 -2.44
CA VAL A 374 15.76 20.76 -1.68
C VAL A 374 15.85 21.18 -0.22
N ALA A 375 15.53 20.25 0.66
CA ALA A 375 15.86 20.31 2.07
C ALA A 375 17.06 19.41 2.34
N GLY A 376 17.91 19.79 3.28
CA GLY A 376 19.06 18.99 3.67
C GLY A 376 19.42 19.16 5.12
N ILE A 377 19.91 18.09 5.72
CA ILE A 377 20.55 18.10 7.03
C ILE A 377 22.01 18.46 6.81
N ALA A 378 22.45 19.54 7.46
CA ALA A 378 23.82 20.02 7.35
C ALA A 378 24.81 19.07 8.06
N PRO A 379 26.13 19.19 7.81
CA PRO A 379 27.12 18.36 8.46
C PRO A 379 27.07 18.51 9.98
N GLY A 380 27.06 17.38 10.69
CA GLY A 380 26.90 17.30 12.13
C GLY A 380 25.46 17.23 12.62
N GLY A 381 24.48 16.98 11.74
CA GLY A 381 23.10 16.64 12.11
C GLY A 381 22.24 17.78 12.71
N ASN A 382 22.82 18.93 13.03
CA ASN A 382 22.25 19.89 13.98
C ASN A 382 21.45 21.06 13.38
N SER A 383 21.28 21.09 12.06
CA SER A 383 20.50 22.11 11.36
C SER A 383 19.88 21.57 10.08
N VAL A 384 18.66 22.03 9.80
CA VAL A 384 17.96 21.77 8.53
C VAL A 384 18.02 23.03 7.68
N GLN A 385 18.44 22.86 6.43
CA GLN A 385 18.57 23.94 5.46
C GLN A 385 17.72 23.66 4.23
N VAL A 386 17.13 24.71 3.66
CA VAL A 386 16.34 24.64 2.43
C VAL A 386 16.90 25.59 1.39
N ALA A 387 16.95 25.16 0.13
CA ALA A 387 17.32 26.00 -1.01
C ALA A 387 16.39 25.72 -2.20
N SER A 388 16.10 26.74 -3.00
CA SER A 388 15.48 26.56 -4.31
C SER A 388 16.47 26.00 -5.32
N LEU A 389 15.99 25.21 -6.28
CA LEU A 389 16.78 24.66 -7.37
C LEU A 389 16.79 25.60 -8.59
N ASN A 390 17.31 26.81 -8.39
CA ASN A 390 17.46 27.82 -9.44
C ASN A 390 18.80 28.56 -9.32
N GLU A 391 19.26 29.13 -10.42
CA GLU A 391 20.54 29.85 -10.47
C GLU A 391 20.63 30.95 -9.40
N GLY A 392 21.70 30.89 -8.59
CA GLY A 392 22.00 31.91 -7.57
C GLY A 392 21.26 31.77 -6.25
N SER A 393 20.47 30.70 -6.03
CA SER A 393 19.87 30.42 -4.73
C SER A 393 20.92 30.11 -3.67
N GLU A 394 20.60 30.45 -2.42
CA GLU A 394 21.40 30.12 -1.23
C GLU A 394 20.59 29.26 -0.26
N TYR A 395 21.28 28.51 0.60
CA TYR A 395 20.65 27.78 1.69
C TYR A 395 20.14 28.73 2.76
N THR A 396 18.92 28.50 3.21
CA THR A 396 18.34 29.15 4.39
C THR A 396 18.15 28.10 5.49
N THR A 397 18.63 28.38 6.70
CA THR A 397 18.38 27.51 7.86
C THR A 397 16.93 27.66 8.31
N VAL A 398 16.20 26.56 8.42
CA VAL A 398 14.78 26.53 8.79
C VAL A 398 14.53 25.88 10.15
N LEU A 399 15.47 25.05 10.62
CA LEU A 399 15.52 24.52 11.97
C LEU A 399 16.98 24.44 12.44
N ASP A 400 17.22 24.71 13.71
CA ASP A 400 18.53 24.60 14.36
C ASP A 400 18.41 24.19 15.85
N GLY A 401 19.55 23.78 16.43
CA GLY A 401 19.66 23.57 17.87
C GLY A 401 19.17 22.20 18.38
N ALA A 402 18.91 21.26 17.49
CA ALA A 402 18.62 19.87 17.78
C ALA A 402 19.22 18.96 16.71
N ASP A 403 19.33 17.67 16.99
CA ASP A 403 19.78 16.70 15.99
C ASP A 403 18.59 16.22 15.16
N TYR A 404 18.78 16.14 13.84
CA TYR A 404 17.74 15.74 12.89
C TYR A 404 18.12 14.44 12.19
N ALA A 405 17.14 13.55 12.03
CA ALA A 405 17.38 12.19 11.52
C ALA A 405 16.71 11.90 10.17
N SER A 406 15.66 12.63 9.79
CA SER A 406 14.90 12.35 8.56
C SER A 406 14.23 13.60 8.00
N LEU A 407 14.07 13.63 6.66
CA LEU A 407 13.40 14.68 5.91
C LEU A 407 12.42 14.05 4.90
N SER A 408 11.25 14.64 4.71
CA SER A 408 10.30 14.26 3.65
C SER A 408 9.43 15.43 3.24
N TRP A 409 9.08 15.53 1.96
CA TRP A 409 8.16 16.54 1.45
C TRP A 409 6.79 15.91 1.21
N ASP A 410 5.72 16.53 1.69
CA ASP A 410 4.38 16.09 1.34
C ASP A 410 3.92 16.64 -0.03
N GLY A 411 2.77 16.14 -0.50
CA GLY A 411 2.15 16.61 -1.76
C GLY A 411 1.71 18.07 -1.74
N TYR A 412 1.61 18.69 -0.56
CA TYR A 412 1.23 20.10 -0.39
C TYR A 412 2.44 21.03 -0.42
N GLY A 413 3.65 20.49 -0.53
CA GLY A 413 4.88 21.26 -0.52
C GLY A 413 5.33 21.69 0.88
N ASN A 414 4.90 20.99 1.93
CA ASN A 414 5.42 21.18 3.27
C ASN A 414 6.58 20.23 3.54
N LEU A 415 7.56 20.68 4.33
CA LEU A 415 8.68 19.86 4.77
C LEU A 415 8.40 19.23 6.13
N TRP A 416 8.55 17.93 6.21
CA TRP A 416 8.45 17.14 7.44
C TRP A 416 9.85 16.76 7.90
N VAL A 417 10.16 17.01 9.18
CA VAL A 417 11.47 16.79 9.78
C VAL A 417 11.33 15.94 11.04
N LEU A 418 12.11 14.86 11.11
CA LEU A 418 12.29 14.08 12.33
C LEU A 418 13.44 14.66 13.14
N GLU A 419 13.16 15.03 14.38
CA GLU A 419 14.17 15.39 15.35
C GLU A 419 14.51 14.18 16.23
N ASP A 420 15.79 13.86 16.34
CA ASP A 420 16.31 12.78 17.16
C ASP A 420 16.54 13.27 18.60
N PRO A 421 15.78 12.75 19.58
CA PRO A 421 15.93 13.15 20.97
C PRO A 421 17.22 12.65 21.65
N SER A 422 17.96 11.73 21.02
CA SER A 422 19.03 10.96 21.65
C SER A 422 20.33 11.73 21.89
N ASP A 423 20.56 12.86 21.20
CA ASP A 423 21.88 13.53 21.23
C ASP A 423 21.86 15.03 21.53
N ALA A 424 20.74 15.56 22.07
CA ALA A 424 20.68 16.90 22.63
C ALA A 424 21.69 17.04 23.78
N ARG A 425 22.94 17.37 23.41
CA ARG A 425 24.09 17.47 24.27
C ARG A 425 23.69 18.27 25.48
N ALA A 426 23.91 17.67 26.65
CA ALA A 426 23.98 18.41 27.88
C ALA A 426 25.09 19.46 27.73
N GLU A 427 24.74 20.64 27.22
CA GLU A 427 25.51 21.87 27.42
C GLU A 427 25.39 22.25 28.91
N GLY A 428 26.03 21.42 29.73
CA GLY A 428 26.53 21.80 31.03
C GLY A 428 28.02 21.56 30.97
N GLU A 429 28.77 22.54 30.49
CA GLU A 429 30.18 22.66 30.82
C GLU A 429 30.28 22.67 32.34
N ALA A 430 30.44 21.49 32.94
CA ALA A 430 31.03 21.38 34.25
C ALA A 430 32.47 21.84 34.06
N LEU A 431 32.70 23.13 34.29
CA LEU A 431 34.01 23.65 34.63
C LEU A 431 34.50 22.83 35.82
N ASP A 432 35.29 21.80 35.53
CA ASP A 432 35.99 21.01 36.54
C ASP A 432 37.16 21.85 37.07
N ASP A 433 36.82 22.79 37.95
CA ASP A 433 37.77 23.55 38.78
C ASP A 433 37.97 22.83 40.13
N THR A 434 37.91 21.49 40.18
CA THR A 434 38.28 20.78 41.41
C THR A 434 39.80 20.65 41.56
N GLU A 435 40.33 21.44 42.49
CA GLU A 435 41.66 21.27 43.06
C GLU A 435 41.81 19.84 43.62
N PRO A 436 42.93 19.14 43.39
CA PRO A 436 43.10 17.76 43.81
C PRO A 436 43.15 17.66 45.35
N GLY A 437 42.04 17.28 45.98
CA GLY A 437 41.99 17.06 47.43
C GLY A 437 40.63 16.83 48.09
N ASP A 438 39.50 17.11 47.42
CA ASP A 438 38.18 16.96 48.06
C ASP A 438 37.61 15.53 48.02
N PRO A 439 36.92 15.08 49.09
CA PRO A 439 36.26 13.78 49.11
C PRO A 439 35.08 13.77 48.11
N PRO A 440 34.73 12.59 47.55
CA PRO A 440 33.68 12.50 46.56
C PRO A 440 32.35 12.96 47.17
N VAL A 441 31.78 14.00 46.59
CA VAL A 441 30.39 14.39 46.87
C VAL A 441 29.54 13.29 46.27
N GLU A 442 28.69 12.64 47.07
CA GLU A 442 27.67 11.73 46.54
C GLU A 442 26.81 12.54 45.58
N GLU A 443 26.97 12.29 44.27
CA GLU A 443 26.05 12.81 43.27
C GLU A 443 24.65 12.33 43.66
N GLU A 444 23.83 13.26 44.15
CA GLU A 444 22.39 13.09 44.15
C GLU A 444 22.02 12.65 42.74
N ARG A 445 21.59 11.39 42.61
CA ARG A 445 21.01 10.84 41.38
C ARG A 445 20.01 11.85 40.86
N ARG A 446 20.41 12.61 39.84
CA ARG A 446 19.47 13.36 39.02
C ARG A 446 18.44 12.33 38.54
N PRO A 447 17.13 12.60 38.65
CA PRO A 447 16.14 11.70 38.08
C PRO A 447 16.53 11.48 36.62
N ALA A 448 16.51 10.21 36.18
CA ALA A 448 16.78 9.85 34.80
C ALA A 448 16.04 10.83 33.89
N ALA A 449 16.78 11.46 32.97
CA ALA A 449 16.17 12.32 31.97
C ALA A 449 15.01 11.54 31.37
N ASP A 450 13.82 12.14 31.45
CA ASP A 450 12.61 11.65 30.82
C ASP A 450 13.00 11.21 29.40
N SER A 451 12.80 9.93 29.08
CA SER A 451 13.11 9.35 27.77
C SER A 451 12.38 10.19 26.73
N ARG A 452 13.11 11.13 26.13
CA ARG A 452 12.53 12.19 25.31
C ARG A 452 11.90 11.54 24.08
N SER A 453 10.63 11.84 23.88
CA SER A 453 9.83 11.36 22.75
C SER A 453 10.42 11.84 21.43
N ALA A 454 10.27 11.04 20.37
CA ALA A 454 10.48 11.51 19.01
C ALA A 454 9.66 12.79 18.78
N ARG A 455 10.27 13.80 18.16
CA ARG A 455 9.58 15.04 17.77
C ARG A 455 9.54 15.15 16.26
N ILE A 456 8.39 15.49 15.72
CA ILE A 456 8.19 15.69 14.29
C ILE A 456 7.76 17.13 14.07
N TRP A 457 8.46 17.81 13.16
CA TRP A 457 8.14 19.17 12.75
C TRP A 457 7.56 19.17 11.34
N LEU A 458 6.42 19.85 11.17
CA LEU A 458 5.85 20.25 9.90
C LEU A 458 6.24 21.70 9.63
N LEU A 459 6.85 21.96 8.49
CA LEU A 459 7.22 23.31 8.03
C LEU A 459 6.38 23.65 6.81
N PRO A 460 5.29 24.41 6.98
CA PRO A 460 4.49 24.90 5.87
C PRO A 460 5.29 25.83 4.99
N ASP A 461 4.96 25.89 3.70
CA ASP A 461 5.61 26.84 2.80
C ASP A 461 5.36 28.29 3.25
N GLY A 462 6.44 29.00 3.58
CA GLY A 462 6.39 30.38 4.09
C GLY A 462 5.78 30.55 5.49
N GLY A 463 5.58 29.46 6.24
CA GLY A 463 5.03 29.46 7.60
C GLY A 463 6.06 29.15 8.69
N ASP A 464 5.65 29.31 9.95
CA ASP A 464 6.44 28.89 11.11
C ASP A 464 6.36 27.35 11.28
N PRO A 465 7.42 26.69 11.79
CA PRO A 465 7.39 25.27 12.12
C PRO A 465 6.29 24.94 13.14
N VAL A 466 5.58 23.84 12.90
CA VAL A 466 4.50 23.32 13.76
C VAL A 466 4.90 21.92 14.22
N GLU A 467 4.84 21.67 15.53
CA GLU A 467 5.06 20.33 16.07
C GLU A 467 3.84 19.43 15.74
N VAL A 468 4.10 18.24 15.24
CA VAL A 468 3.07 17.24 14.91
C VAL A 468 2.89 16.31 16.10
N ASP A 469 1.65 16.17 16.57
CA ASP A 469 1.36 15.23 17.67
C ASP A 469 1.39 13.77 17.18
N ILE A 470 2.11 12.91 17.89
CA ILE A 470 2.26 11.47 17.61
C ILE A 470 2.05 10.63 18.88
N PRO A 471 0.83 10.58 19.43
CA PRO A 471 0.57 10.05 20.78
C PRO A 471 1.00 8.58 20.95
N GLU A 472 0.87 7.77 19.90
CA GLU A 472 1.13 6.32 19.92
C GLU A 472 2.63 5.97 19.93
N LEU A 473 3.50 6.89 19.48
CA LEU A 473 4.94 6.65 19.30
C LEU A 473 5.83 7.44 20.27
N ARG A 474 5.23 8.15 21.24
CA ARG A 474 5.98 8.99 22.20
C ARG A 474 7.05 8.24 23.02
N SER A 475 6.94 6.93 23.16
CA SER A 475 7.90 6.09 23.87
C SER A 475 8.79 5.26 22.96
N GLN A 476 8.65 5.38 21.64
CA GLN A 476 9.41 4.62 20.66
C GLN A 476 10.53 5.48 20.07
N GLN A 477 11.66 4.84 19.76
CA GLN A 477 12.72 5.48 18.99
C GLN A 477 12.33 5.44 17.52
N VAL A 478 11.99 6.61 16.97
CA VAL A 478 11.71 6.77 15.54
C VAL A 478 13.02 7.11 14.85
N THR A 479 13.40 6.35 13.82
CA THR A 479 14.66 6.54 13.08
C THR A 479 14.46 7.10 11.68
N LYS A 480 13.28 6.88 11.08
CA LYS A 480 12.92 7.45 9.77
C LYS A 480 11.44 7.77 9.69
N LEU A 481 11.11 8.85 8.97
CA LEU A 481 9.74 9.15 8.55
C LEU A 481 9.70 9.49 7.05
N GLN A 482 8.61 9.11 6.39
CA GLN A 482 8.30 9.59 5.05
C GLN A 482 6.79 9.77 4.86
N VAL A 483 6.40 10.95 4.38
CA VAL A 483 5.00 11.27 4.10
C VAL A 483 4.61 10.80 2.71
N SER A 484 3.38 10.32 2.55
CA SER A 484 2.85 9.93 1.25
C SER A 484 2.73 11.15 0.33
N ARG A 485 2.85 10.93 -0.98
CA ARG A 485 2.72 12.01 -1.98
C ARG A 485 1.32 12.62 -2.04
N ASP A 486 0.31 11.93 -1.51
CA ASP A 486 -1.03 12.47 -1.31
C ASP A 486 -1.19 13.33 -0.03
N GLY A 487 -0.18 13.33 0.84
CA GLY A 487 -0.14 14.13 2.07
C GLY A 487 -1.04 13.63 3.22
N THR A 488 -1.64 12.45 3.09
CA THR A 488 -2.61 11.92 4.07
C THR A 488 -2.06 10.83 4.98
N ARG A 489 -0.88 10.27 4.69
CA ARG A 489 -0.31 9.14 5.42
C ARG A 489 1.17 9.36 5.69
N VAL A 490 1.66 8.76 6.76
CA VAL A 490 3.09 8.78 7.12
C VAL A 490 3.57 7.37 7.40
N ALA A 491 4.63 6.96 6.71
CA ALA A 491 5.36 5.73 7.01
C ALA A 491 6.47 6.05 8.00
N ILE A 492 6.57 5.25 9.06
CA ILE A 492 7.56 5.42 10.12
C ILE A 492 8.35 4.13 10.32
N LEU A 493 9.65 4.28 10.51
CA LEU A 493 10.54 3.23 11.00
C LEU A 493 10.82 3.48 12.49
N THR A 494 10.46 2.52 13.34
CA THR A 494 10.80 2.52 14.77
C THR A 494 11.78 1.41 15.10
N GLU A 495 12.58 1.62 16.14
CA GLU A 495 13.49 0.59 16.68
C GLU A 495 12.89 -0.04 17.94
N VAL A 496 12.66 -1.36 17.90
CA VAL A 496 12.13 -2.15 19.01
C VAL A 496 13.06 -3.33 19.26
N GLY A 497 13.72 -3.35 20.42
CA GLY A 497 14.63 -4.45 20.78
C GLY A 497 15.89 -4.54 19.89
N GLY A 498 16.26 -3.45 19.20
CA GLY A 498 17.36 -3.43 18.24
C GLY A 498 16.96 -3.85 16.81
N GLU A 499 15.67 -4.06 16.57
CA GLU A 499 15.11 -4.41 15.26
C GLU A 499 14.20 -3.30 14.76
N GLY A 500 14.36 -2.92 13.49
CA GLY A 500 13.53 -1.92 12.84
C GLY A 500 12.18 -2.47 12.42
N ARG A 501 11.12 -1.74 12.76
CA ARG A 501 9.71 -2.07 12.49
C ARG A 501 9.05 -0.94 11.71
N VAL A 502 8.29 -1.30 10.67
CA VAL A 502 7.57 -0.35 9.83
C VAL A 502 6.12 -0.26 10.26
N SER A 503 5.61 0.95 10.36
CA SER A 503 4.18 1.21 10.49
C SER A 503 3.76 2.37 9.60
N VAL A 504 2.47 2.40 9.25
CA VAL A 504 1.86 3.52 8.51
C VAL A 504 0.73 4.08 9.35
N GLY A 505 0.78 5.38 9.62
CA GLY A 505 -0.28 6.15 10.25
C GLY A 505 -0.96 7.08 9.26
N ARG A 506 -2.11 7.62 9.66
CA ARG A 506 -2.79 8.70 8.92
C ARG A 506 -2.44 10.06 9.51
N ILE A 507 -2.43 11.09 8.68
CA ILE A 507 -2.24 12.48 9.08
C ILE A 507 -3.62 13.14 9.18
N VAL A 508 -3.91 13.75 10.32
CA VAL A 508 -5.18 14.46 10.56
C VAL A 508 -4.88 15.91 10.92
N TYR A 509 -5.67 16.80 10.32
CA TYR A 509 -5.67 18.22 10.58
C TYR A 509 -6.99 18.59 11.25
N ASP A 510 -6.93 19.10 12.47
CA ASP A 510 -8.10 19.52 13.23
C ASP A 510 -7.87 20.88 13.92
N GLU A 511 -8.81 21.31 14.76
CA GLU A 511 -8.72 22.58 15.50
C GLU A 511 -7.54 22.62 16.49
N SER A 512 -7.00 21.47 16.90
CA SER A 512 -5.88 21.32 17.82
C SER A 512 -4.52 21.36 17.11
N GLY A 513 -4.50 21.17 15.79
CA GLY A 513 -3.29 21.23 14.97
C GLY A 513 -3.16 20.04 14.02
N VAL A 514 -1.93 19.56 13.87
CA VAL A 514 -1.61 18.41 13.00
C VAL A 514 -1.22 17.23 13.88
N SER A 515 -1.77 16.06 13.60
CA SER A 515 -1.42 14.82 14.28
C SER A 515 -1.18 13.69 13.29
N ALA A 516 -0.32 12.74 13.65
CA ALA A 516 -0.24 11.44 13.02
C ALA A 516 -0.65 10.35 14.01
N GLN A 517 -1.62 9.53 13.60
CA GLN A 517 -2.34 8.60 14.48
C GLN A 517 -2.78 7.33 13.75
N GLY A 518 -3.21 6.33 14.50
CA GLY A 518 -3.69 5.04 13.98
C GLY A 518 -2.59 4.25 13.28
N PHE A 519 -1.40 4.12 13.85
CA PHE A 519 -0.31 3.37 13.20
C PHE A 519 -0.65 1.89 13.04
N LEU A 520 -0.71 1.41 11.80
CA LEU A 520 -0.87 0.00 11.44
C LEU A 520 0.51 -0.62 11.14
N PRO A 521 0.85 -1.78 11.74
CA PRO A 521 2.11 -2.45 11.45
C PRO A 521 2.11 -2.99 10.02
N LEU A 522 3.23 -2.82 9.31
CA LEU A 522 3.47 -3.37 7.98
C LEU A 522 4.75 -4.22 7.98
N ALA A 523 4.95 -5.01 6.93
CA ALA A 523 6.15 -5.82 6.75
C ALA A 523 6.46 -6.74 7.95
N SER A 524 5.43 -7.29 8.60
CA SER A 524 5.59 -8.15 9.79
C SER A 524 6.32 -9.46 9.50
N ASP A 525 6.48 -9.82 8.22
CA ASP A 525 7.28 -10.94 7.76
C ASP A 525 8.77 -10.60 7.55
N ILE A 526 9.18 -9.34 7.82
CA ILE A 526 10.57 -8.86 7.79
C ILE A 526 11.04 -8.62 9.24
N ASP A 527 12.07 -9.34 9.66
CA ASP A 527 12.58 -9.32 11.04
C ASP A 527 13.21 -7.96 11.40
N ASN A 528 13.98 -7.38 10.47
CA ASN A 528 14.68 -6.12 10.71
C ASN A 528 14.63 -5.25 9.45
N VAL A 529 14.08 -4.05 9.57
CA VAL A 529 14.03 -3.04 8.51
C VAL A 529 15.05 -1.93 8.80
N THR A 530 15.84 -1.55 7.80
CA THR A 530 16.84 -0.48 7.93
C THR A 530 16.49 0.77 7.14
N ASP A 531 15.68 0.66 6.09
CA ASP A 531 15.27 1.82 5.29
C ASP A 531 13.91 1.62 4.60
N LEU A 532 13.22 2.71 4.28
CA LEU A 532 11.94 2.69 3.56
C LEU A 532 11.78 3.86 2.58
N SER A 533 11.00 3.64 1.54
CA SER A 533 10.57 4.65 0.57
C SER A 533 9.19 4.38 -0.04
N TRP A 534 8.34 5.40 -0.23
CA TRP A 534 7.07 5.26 -0.96
C TRP A 534 7.28 4.92 -2.44
N ARG A 535 6.86 3.72 -2.86
CA ARG A 535 6.94 3.26 -4.26
C ARG A 535 5.77 3.76 -5.11
N GLY A 536 4.62 3.97 -4.49
CA GLY A 536 3.38 4.41 -5.11
C GLY A 536 2.37 4.80 -4.06
N ALA A 537 1.11 4.95 -4.47
CA ALA A 537 0.02 5.31 -3.57
C ALA A 537 -0.35 4.19 -2.56
N ASP A 538 -0.06 2.93 -2.89
CA ASP A 538 -0.50 1.76 -2.13
C ASP A 538 0.64 0.78 -1.79
N GLN A 539 1.89 1.21 -1.94
CA GLN A 539 3.05 0.33 -1.77
C GLN A 539 4.28 1.09 -1.28
N LEU A 540 4.99 0.47 -0.34
CA LEU A 540 6.33 0.87 0.11
C LEU A 540 7.39 -0.04 -0.54
N ALA A 541 8.57 0.52 -0.78
CA ALA A 541 9.81 -0.22 -0.92
C ALA A 541 10.55 -0.17 0.42
N VAL A 542 11.00 -1.32 0.90
CA VAL A 542 11.65 -1.48 2.20
C VAL A 542 12.97 -2.20 2.01
N LEU A 543 14.01 -1.74 2.69
CA LEU A 543 15.28 -2.45 2.82
C LEU A 543 15.28 -3.19 4.15
N GLY A 544 15.45 -4.51 4.13
CA GLY A 544 15.41 -5.28 5.38
C GLY A 544 15.88 -6.71 5.24
N GLN A 545 15.76 -7.46 6.33
CA GLN A 545 16.21 -8.85 6.46
C GLN A 545 15.08 -9.69 7.08
N LYS A 546 14.70 -10.78 6.40
CA LYS A 546 13.84 -11.82 6.99
C LYS A 546 14.68 -12.82 7.79
N ALA A 547 14.04 -13.64 8.62
CA ALA A 547 14.70 -14.70 9.38
C ALA A 547 15.70 -15.52 8.55
N ARG A 548 16.99 -15.39 8.92
CA ARG A 548 18.15 -16.07 8.26
C ARG A 548 18.32 -15.71 6.77
N GLY A 549 17.72 -14.62 6.29
CA GLY A 549 17.90 -14.06 4.95
C GLY A 549 19.08 -13.10 4.85
N ALA A 550 19.38 -12.62 3.64
CA ALA A 550 20.28 -11.48 3.43
C ALA A 550 19.49 -10.16 3.50
N LEU A 551 20.21 -9.06 3.77
CA LEU A 551 19.66 -7.72 3.60
C LEU A 551 19.31 -7.52 2.12
N GLN A 552 18.07 -7.16 1.82
CA GLN A 552 17.60 -6.97 0.45
C GLN A 552 16.39 -6.03 0.40
N ALA A 553 16.06 -5.58 -0.81
CA ALA A 553 14.87 -4.77 -1.04
C ALA A 553 13.61 -5.67 -1.08
N TYR A 554 12.51 -5.16 -0.56
CA TYR A 554 11.18 -5.76 -0.62
C TYR A 554 10.14 -4.71 -1.02
N LEU A 555 9.10 -5.16 -1.71
CA LEU A 555 7.89 -4.39 -1.96
C LEU A 555 6.82 -4.82 -0.96
N VAL A 556 6.29 -3.86 -0.22
CA VAL A 556 5.34 -4.07 0.88
C VAL A 556 4.05 -3.32 0.56
N PRO A 557 2.94 -4.02 0.29
CA PRO A 557 1.62 -3.40 0.17
C PRO A 557 1.20 -2.71 1.47
N ILE A 558 0.44 -1.63 1.38
CA ILE A 558 -0.11 -0.95 2.59
C ILE A 558 -1.48 -1.47 3.01
N ASN A 559 -1.97 -2.52 2.35
CA ASN A 559 -3.27 -3.14 2.63
C ASN A 559 -3.29 -3.96 3.93
N GLY A 560 -2.21 -3.92 4.72
CA GLY A 560 -2.06 -4.66 5.97
C GLY A 560 -1.68 -6.13 5.80
N SER A 561 -1.67 -6.70 4.58
CA SER A 561 -1.23 -8.08 4.42
C SER A 561 0.28 -8.19 4.65
N ALA A 562 0.68 -9.23 5.39
CA ALA A 562 2.07 -9.51 5.73
C ALA A 562 2.88 -10.09 4.54
N ASP A 563 2.46 -9.86 3.29
CA ASP A 563 3.07 -10.47 2.12
C ASP A 563 4.01 -9.48 1.44
N SER A 564 5.29 -9.52 1.83
CA SER A 564 6.32 -8.76 1.13
C SER A 564 6.89 -9.55 -0.05
N THR A 565 7.01 -8.89 -1.20
CA THR A 565 7.64 -9.47 -2.41
C THR A 565 9.10 -9.04 -2.48
N SER A 566 10.04 -9.98 -2.63
CA SER A 566 11.45 -9.62 -2.84
C SER A 566 11.61 -8.76 -4.09
N ALA A 567 12.39 -7.69 -3.95
CA ALA A 567 12.85 -6.80 -5.01
C ALA A 567 14.36 -6.97 -5.29
N GLY A 568 14.94 -8.09 -4.85
CA GLY A 568 16.33 -8.47 -5.11
C GLY A 568 17.37 -7.73 -4.25
N VAL A 569 18.63 -8.06 -4.52
CA VAL A 569 19.84 -7.55 -3.85
C VAL A 569 20.77 -6.87 -4.84
N SER A 570 21.58 -5.92 -4.38
CA SER A 570 22.73 -5.43 -5.16
C SER A 570 23.82 -6.50 -5.17
N ALA A 571 24.31 -6.84 -6.35
CA ALA A 571 25.42 -7.77 -6.47
C ALA A 571 26.75 -7.05 -6.16
N GLY A 572 27.47 -7.53 -5.16
CA GLY A 572 28.86 -7.14 -4.89
C GLY A 572 29.06 -5.91 -4.00
N SER A 573 27.98 -5.36 -3.42
CA SER A 573 28.02 -4.31 -2.40
C SER A 573 26.78 -4.39 -1.52
N ASP A 574 26.91 -3.99 -0.25
CA ASP A 574 25.80 -3.98 0.71
C ASP A 574 24.97 -2.70 0.56
N MET A 575 23.66 -2.86 0.43
CA MET A 575 22.71 -1.76 0.34
C MET A 575 22.63 -1.01 1.67
N THR A 576 22.71 0.32 1.62
CA THR A 576 22.60 1.19 2.80
C THR A 576 21.32 2.03 2.78
N SER A 577 20.75 2.25 1.60
CA SER A 577 19.49 2.98 1.44
C SER A 577 18.66 2.48 0.27
N ILE A 578 17.37 2.81 0.27
CA ILE A 578 16.40 2.50 -0.77
C ILE A 578 15.62 3.77 -1.15
N ALA A 579 15.46 4.01 -2.45
CA ALA A 579 14.60 5.05 -2.98
C ALA A 579 13.64 4.50 -4.03
N ALA A 580 12.40 4.97 -3.93
CA ALA A 580 11.30 4.54 -4.77
C ALA A 580 10.41 5.73 -5.15
N GLY A 581 9.83 5.65 -6.35
CA GLY A 581 8.91 6.64 -6.86
C GLY A 581 7.90 6.02 -7.84
N PRO A 582 6.70 6.60 -8.00
CA PRO A 582 5.67 6.10 -8.90
C PRO A 582 6.17 5.89 -10.32
N GLY A 583 5.95 4.69 -10.87
CA GLY A 583 6.42 4.33 -12.22
C GLY A 583 7.93 4.25 -12.41
N GLN A 584 8.75 4.55 -11.40
CA GLN A 584 10.21 4.56 -11.51
C GLN A 584 10.85 3.22 -11.12
N PRO A 585 12.05 2.91 -11.65
CA PRO A 585 12.94 1.93 -11.05
C PRO A 585 13.20 2.19 -9.56
N LEU A 586 13.52 1.15 -8.79
CA LEU A 586 14.10 1.33 -7.46
C LEU A 586 15.55 1.77 -7.59
N LEU A 587 16.00 2.60 -6.65
CA LEU A 587 17.40 2.98 -6.49
C LEU A 587 17.90 2.54 -5.11
N SER A 588 19.19 2.27 -5.02
CA SER A 588 19.84 1.95 -3.76
C SER A 588 21.22 2.59 -3.71
N GLY A 589 21.53 3.23 -2.57
CA GLY A 589 22.89 3.58 -2.21
C GLY A 589 23.57 2.39 -1.54
N THR A 590 24.89 2.29 -1.67
CA THR A 590 25.68 1.21 -1.07
C THR A 590 26.85 1.73 -0.24
N GLU A 591 27.49 0.85 0.55
CA GLU A 591 28.65 1.21 1.38
C GLU A 591 29.87 1.73 0.60
N GLU A 592 29.94 1.46 -0.71
CA GLU A 592 31.03 1.93 -1.58
C GLU A 592 30.70 3.22 -2.34
N ASP A 593 29.67 3.95 -1.90
CA ASP A 593 29.19 5.18 -2.54
C ASP A 593 28.83 4.94 -4.01
N TYR A 594 28.11 3.86 -4.29
CA TYR A 594 27.53 3.58 -5.61
C TYR A 594 26.02 3.67 -5.58
N ILE A 595 25.45 4.18 -6.68
CA ILE A 595 24.02 4.15 -6.93
C ILE A 595 23.71 2.96 -7.84
N PHE A 596 22.92 2.03 -7.32
CA PHE A 596 22.34 0.92 -8.08
C PHE A 596 20.90 1.24 -8.47
N MET A 597 20.50 0.78 -9.65
CA MET A 597 19.15 0.88 -10.18
C MET A 597 18.63 -0.50 -10.54
N SER A 598 17.37 -0.78 -10.18
CA SER A 598 16.69 -2.02 -10.58
C SER A 598 16.33 -1.97 -12.07
N SER A 599 16.72 -2.96 -12.87
CA SER A 599 16.24 -3.10 -14.26
C SER A 599 14.94 -3.91 -14.36
N ASP A 600 14.70 -4.78 -13.38
CA ASP A 600 13.48 -5.56 -13.17
C ASP A 600 13.32 -5.82 -11.66
N ARG A 601 12.43 -6.74 -11.24
CA ARG A 601 12.21 -7.06 -9.82
C ARG A 601 13.43 -7.66 -9.10
N LEU A 602 14.43 -8.21 -9.78
CA LEU A 602 15.49 -8.98 -9.13
C LEU A 602 16.91 -8.52 -9.51
N MET A 603 17.05 -7.80 -10.62
CA MET A 603 18.32 -7.42 -11.19
C MET A 603 18.64 -5.96 -10.92
N TRP A 604 19.79 -5.75 -10.29
CA TRP A 604 20.34 -4.44 -9.96
C TRP A 604 21.62 -4.19 -10.75
N ARG A 605 21.80 -2.96 -11.24
CA ARG A 605 23.04 -2.53 -11.89
C ARG A 605 23.48 -1.17 -11.38
N LYS A 606 24.79 -1.00 -11.25
CA LYS A 606 25.39 0.31 -10.97
C LYS A 606 25.08 1.27 -12.12
N VAL A 607 24.60 2.47 -11.79
CA VAL A 607 24.29 3.53 -12.75
C VAL A 607 25.10 4.81 -12.51
N ALA A 608 25.51 5.08 -11.28
CA ALA A 608 26.32 6.25 -10.93
C ALA A 608 27.21 5.97 -9.70
N ASP A 609 28.18 6.84 -9.48
CA ASP A 609 28.87 7.00 -8.20
C ASP A 609 28.11 8.06 -7.37
N GLY A 610 27.90 7.82 -6.08
CA GLY A 610 27.21 8.72 -5.16
C GLY A 610 26.47 8.01 -4.04
N THR A 611 25.81 8.79 -3.19
CA THR A 611 25.08 8.32 -2.01
C THR A 611 23.68 8.91 -1.93
N ASN A 612 22.86 8.34 -1.05
CA ASN A 612 21.54 8.83 -0.67
C ASN A 612 20.64 9.14 -1.87
N PRO A 613 20.40 8.18 -2.78
CA PRO A 613 19.45 8.42 -3.86
C PRO A 613 18.07 8.73 -3.27
N VAL A 614 17.34 9.67 -3.87
CA VAL A 614 15.96 9.99 -3.54
C VAL A 614 15.14 10.24 -4.80
N TYR A 615 13.83 9.97 -4.71
CA TYR A 615 12.84 10.51 -5.62
C TYR A 615 12.09 11.66 -4.92
N PRO A 616 11.58 12.66 -5.66
CA PRO A 616 10.78 13.75 -5.10
C PRO A 616 9.59 13.26 -4.26
N GLY A 617 9.34 13.94 -3.12
CA GLY A 617 8.35 13.56 -2.09
C GLY A 617 8.94 12.78 -0.91
#